data_AF-A0A5R1NM65-F1
#
_entry.id   AF-A0A5R1NM65-F1
#
_cell.length_a   1.000
_cell.length_b   1.000
_cell.length_c   1.000
_cell.angle_alpha   90.00
_cell.angle_beta   90.00
_cell.angle_gamma   90.00
#
_symmetry.space_group_name_H-M   'P 1'
#
loop_
_entity.id
_entity.type
_entity.pdbx_description
1 polymer ?
#
loop_
_entity_poly.entity_id
_entity_poly.type
_entity_poly.pdbx_seq_one_letter_code
_entity_poly.pdbx_strand_id
1 'polypeptide(L)'
;MADDDDVELALIEAQDAEYRRTFVPAVPLPDDVLRAAAGSDDVSVRWQLGGYPFVLPADVFLALIDDPEVAVREFVVRHWAATTSQLELALALRPELEEQLTIHDHAPRRLMDRRPIGVTDGPLRQRYLDQHGASNAERSRFQSLCDDYVRDEELTVTLGDLWEIVHTG
;
A
#
# COMPACT_ATOMS: atom_id res chain seq x y z
N MET A 1 31.83 -15.28 -18.21
CA MET A 1 31.49 -15.13 -16.79
C MET A 1 30.37 -14.12 -16.83
N ALA A 2 29.12 -14.57 -16.79
CA ALA A 2 28.00 -13.66 -16.68
C ALA A 2 28.08 -13.07 -15.28
N ASP A 3 27.97 -11.74 -15.15
CA ASP A 3 27.90 -11.10 -13.85
C ASP A 3 26.62 -11.58 -13.14
N ASP A 4 26.66 -11.77 -11.81
CA ASP A 4 25.48 -12.23 -11.04
C ASP A 4 24.26 -11.32 -11.29
N ASP A 5 24.48 -10.04 -11.57
CA ASP A 5 23.46 -9.06 -11.94
C ASP A 5 22.68 -9.43 -13.22
N ASP A 6 23.37 -10.01 -14.23
CA ASP A 6 22.74 -10.46 -15.48
C ASP A 6 21.88 -11.72 -15.25
N VAL A 7 22.22 -12.54 -14.26
CA VAL A 7 21.45 -13.73 -13.88
C VAL A 7 20.18 -13.34 -13.12
N GLU A 8 20.25 -12.32 -12.26
CA GLU A 8 19.12 -11.83 -11.49
C GLU A 8 18.12 -11.02 -12.33
N LEU A 9 18.59 -10.20 -13.29
CA LEU A 9 17.72 -9.56 -14.28
C LEU A 9 17.03 -10.59 -15.20
N ALA A 10 17.75 -11.63 -15.63
CA ALA A 10 17.18 -12.71 -16.43
C ALA A 10 16.09 -13.51 -15.69
N LEU A 11 16.14 -13.58 -14.35
CA LEU A 11 15.09 -14.21 -13.53
C LEU A 11 13.76 -13.43 -13.59
N ILE A 12 13.83 -12.11 -13.72
CA ILE A 12 12.65 -11.23 -13.85
C ILE A 12 12.08 -11.31 -15.28
N GLU A 13 12.96 -11.40 -16.29
CA GLU A 13 12.57 -11.46 -17.70
C GLU A 13 12.03 -12.84 -18.16
N ALA A 14 12.46 -13.94 -17.53
CA ALA A 14 12.19 -15.29 -18.03
C ALA A 14 10.88 -15.96 -17.56
N GLN A 15 9.99 -15.31 -16.80
CA GLN A 15 8.95 -16.04 -16.05
C GLN A 15 7.48 -15.79 -16.46
N ASP A 16 6.91 -16.87 -17.01
CA ASP A 16 5.53 -17.06 -17.48
C ASP A 16 4.45 -16.88 -16.37
N ALA A 17 3.23 -16.52 -16.78
CA ALA A 17 2.13 -16.11 -15.92
C ALA A 17 1.65 -17.17 -14.92
N GLU A 18 1.91 -18.46 -15.18
CA GLU A 18 1.51 -19.59 -14.33
C GLU A 18 2.47 -19.80 -13.14
N TYR A 19 3.75 -19.41 -13.28
CA TYR A 19 4.75 -19.49 -12.20
C TYR A 19 4.53 -18.39 -11.12
N ARG A 20 3.88 -17.29 -11.52
CA ARG A 20 3.63 -16.07 -10.70
C ARG A 20 2.70 -16.27 -9.49
N ARG A 21 1.95 -17.37 -9.41
CA ARG A 21 1.12 -17.68 -8.23
C ARG A 21 1.90 -18.35 -7.10
N THR A 22 3.09 -18.88 -7.35
CA THR A 22 3.75 -19.84 -6.44
C THR A 22 5.13 -19.37 -6.00
N PHE A 23 5.81 -18.51 -6.78
CA PHE A 23 7.17 -18.06 -6.44
C PHE A 23 7.16 -16.66 -5.81
N VAL A 24 7.10 -16.64 -4.48
CA VAL A 24 7.50 -15.50 -3.65
C VAL A 24 8.97 -15.75 -3.30
N PRO A 25 9.94 -14.91 -3.72
CA PRO A 25 11.32 -15.11 -3.30
C PRO A 25 11.38 -15.17 -1.77
N ALA A 26 12.12 -16.13 -1.22
CA ALA A 26 12.14 -16.38 0.23
C ALA A 26 12.76 -15.23 1.03
N VAL A 27 13.50 -14.36 0.36
CA VAL A 27 14.16 -13.16 0.88
C VAL A 27 14.07 -12.02 -0.14
N PRO A 28 14.16 -10.75 0.30
CA PRO A 28 14.21 -9.63 -0.63
C PRO A 28 15.43 -9.68 -1.56
N LEU A 29 15.24 -9.29 -2.81
CA LEU A 29 16.31 -8.95 -3.75
C LEU A 29 17.16 -7.78 -3.22
N PRO A 30 18.44 -7.72 -3.60
CA PRO A 30 19.32 -6.58 -3.32
C PRO A 30 18.76 -5.24 -3.86
N ASP A 31 19.05 -4.15 -3.16
CA ASP A 31 18.53 -2.82 -3.52
C ASP A 31 19.03 -2.32 -4.89
N ASP A 32 20.27 -2.64 -5.26
CA ASP A 32 20.85 -2.32 -6.57
C ASP A 32 20.15 -3.04 -7.72
N VAL A 33 19.78 -4.29 -7.52
CA VAL A 33 18.97 -5.07 -8.47
C VAL A 33 17.57 -4.46 -8.62
N LEU A 34 16.95 -4.05 -7.52
CA LEU A 34 15.65 -3.34 -7.56
C LEU A 34 15.75 -1.98 -8.28
N ARG A 35 16.86 -1.24 -8.09
CA ARG A 35 17.12 0.00 -8.83
C ARG A 35 17.35 -0.24 -10.32
N ALA A 36 18.13 -1.26 -10.68
CA ALA A 36 18.34 -1.64 -12.07
C ALA A 36 17.01 -2.04 -12.73
N ALA A 37 16.19 -2.84 -12.05
CA ALA A 37 14.87 -3.24 -12.54
C ALA A 37 13.93 -2.04 -12.74
N ALA A 38 13.89 -1.08 -11.80
CA ALA A 38 13.10 0.14 -11.95
C ALA A 38 13.61 1.09 -13.05
N GLY A 39 14.89 1.02 -13.40
CA GLY A 39 15.49 1.75 -14.51
C GLY A 39 15.46 1.00 -15.85
N SER A 40 14.94 -0.23 -15.89
CA SER A 40 14.92 -1.05 -17.11
C SER A 40 14.09 -0.39 -18.22
N ASP A 41 14.55 -0.49 -19.46
CA ASP A 41 13.77 -0.06 -20.63
C ASP A 41 12.54 -0.96 -20.88
N ASP A 42 12.52 -2.18 -20.34
CA ASP A 42 11.39 -3.09 -20.44
C ASP A 42 10.29 -2.73 -19.43
N VAL A 43 9.15 -2.26 -19.96
CA VAL A 43 7.95 -1.94 -19.19
C VAL A 43 7.47 -3.13 -18.36
N SER A 44 7.64 -4.35 -18.86
CA SER A 44 7.22 -5.58 -18.16
C SER A 44 8.02 -5.78 -16.88
N VAL A 45 9.33 -5.52 -16.91
CA VAL A 45 10.22 -5.60 -15.74
C VAL A 45 9.79 -4.58 -14.68
N ARG A 46 9.60 -3.31 -15.09
CA ARG A 46 9.16 -2.25 -14.17
C ARG A 46 7.77 -2.52 -13.59
N TRP A 47 6.83 -2.99 -14.43
CA TRP A 47 5.50 -3.37 -14.00
C TRP A 47 5.53 -4.48 -12.95
N GLN A 48 6.36 -5.51 -13.12
CA GLN A 48 6.45 -6.62 -12.17
C GLN A 48 6.82 -6.17 -10.75
N LEU A 49 7.56 -5.07 -10.58
CA LEU A 49 7.90 -4.53 -9.25
C LEU A 49 6.65 -4.11 -8.45
N GLY A 50 5.52 -3.77 -9.08
CA GLY A 50 4.27 -3.52 -8.37
C GLY A 50 3.74 -4.74 -7.62
N GLY A 51 4.01 -5.94 -8.15
CA GLY A 51 3.64 -7.22 -7.54
C GLY A 51 4.69 -7.81 -6.59
N TYR A 52 5.81 -7.11 -6.39
CA TYR A 52 6.89 -7.57 -5.53
C TYR A 52 6.39 -7.77 -4.08
N PRO A 53 6.75 -8.87 -3.39
CA PRO A 53 6.16 -9.21 -2.09
C PRO A 53 6.87 -8.56 -0.89
N PHE A 54 7.84 -7.68 -1.12
CA PHE A 54 8.55 -6.98 -0.07
C PHE A 54 8.49 -5.47 -0.29
N VAL A 55 8.73 -4.72 0.79
CA VAL A 55 8.84 -3.26 0.73
C VAL A 55 9.94 -2.89 -0.25
N LEU A 56 9.60 -2.12 -1.28
CA LEU A 56 10.59 -1.54 -2.18
C LEU A 56 11.40 -0.44 -1.49
N PRO A 57 12.67 -0.21 -1.84
CA PRO A 57 13.38 1.01 -1.47
C PRO A 57 12.58 2.26 -1.86
N ALA A 58 12.66 3.32 -1.05
CA ALA A 58 11.82 4.51 -1.22
C ALA A 58 12.07 5.21 -2.58
N ASP A 59 13.33 5.27 -3.01
CA ASP A 59 13.73 5.80 -4.31
C ASP A 59 13.19 4.97 -5.48
N VAL A 60 13.26 3.64 -5.37
CA VAL A 60 12.68 2.70 -6.35
C VAL A 60 11.17 2.86 -6.46
N PHE A 61 10.48 2.88 -5.33
CA PHE A 61 9.03 3.07 -5.28
C PHE A 61 8.62 4.39 -5.91
N LEU A 62 9.29 5.50 -5.58
CA LEU A 62 8.95 6.81 -6.12
C LEU A 62 9.28 6.94 -7.61
N ALA A 63 10.38 6.34 -8.08
CA ALA A 63 10.68 6.29 -9.51
C ALA A 63 9.55 5.60 -10.30
N LEU A 64 9.01 4.50 -9.77
CA LEU A 64 7.91 3.77 -10.38
C LEU A 64 6.54 4.48 -10.27
N ILE A 65 6.33 5.26 -9.21
CA ILE A 65 5.16 6.14 -9.11
C ILE A 65 5.23 7.26 -10.15
N ASP A 66 6.42 7.69 -10.56
CA ASP A 66 6.63 8.66 -11.64
C ASP A 66 6.88 8.04 -13.01
N ASP A 67 6.72 6.72 -13.14
CA ASP A 67 7.01 5.99 -14.38
C ASP A 67 6.24 6.63 -15.56
N PRO A 68 6.84 6.78 -16.76
CA PRO A 68 6.12 7.27 -17.93
C PRO A 68 4.90 6.42 -18.29
N GLU A 69 4.95 5.11 -18.04
CA GLU A 69 3.89 4.18 -18.37
C GLU A 69 2.79 4.13 -17.31
N VAL A 70 1.56 4.46 -17.72
CA VAL A 70 0.38 4.50 -16.84
C VAL A 70 0.18 3.16 -16.12
N ALA A 71 0.34 2.05 -16.85
CA ALA A 71 0.12 0.71 -16.31
C ALA A 71 1.10 0.36 -15.17
N VAL A 72 2.34 0.87 -15.22
CA VAL A 72 3.32 0.68 -14.14
C VAL A 72 2.86 1.47 -12.91
N ARG A 73 2.51 2.75 -13.08
CA ARG A 73 2.04 3.60 -11.98
C ARG A 73 0.83 3.02 -11.27
N GLU A 74 -0.19 2.61 -12.03
CA GLU A 74 -1.45 2.05 -11.51
C GLU A 74 -1.27 0.74 -10.75
N PHE A 75 -0.26 -0.07 -11.12
CA PHE A 75 0.00 -1.31 -10.43
C PHE A 75 0.88 -1.09 -9.18
N VAL A 76 1.88 -0.21 -9.26
CA VAL A 76 2.80 0.09 -8.16
C VAL A 76 2.13 0.87 -7.03
N VAL A 77 1.19 1.77 -7.33
CA VAL A 77 0.40 2.46 -6.27
C VAL A 77 -0.43 1.47 -5.43
N ARG A 78 -0.69 0.27 -5.94
CA ARG A 78 -1.40 -0.82 -5.26
C ARG A 78 -0.45 -1.85 -4.64
N HIS A 79 0.86 -1.57 -4.63
CA HIS A 79 1.86 -2.43 -4.07
C HIS A 79 1.58 -2.67 -2.58
N TRP A 80 1.09 -3.86 -2.26
CA TRP A 80 0.53 -4.19 -0.96
C TRP A 80 1.50 -4.01 0.21
N ALA A 81 2.80 -4.18 -0.04
CA ALA A 81 3.86 -4.01 0.95
C ALA A 81 4.29 -2.54 1.13
N ALA A 82 3.72 -1.60 0.38
CA ALA A 82 4.04 -0.17 0.52
C ALA A 82 3.75 0.31 1.95
N THR A 83 4.70 1.06 2.51
CA THR A 83 4.56 1.67 3.83
C THR A 83 3.71 2.94 3.76
N THR A 84 3.09 3.33 4.87
CA THR A 84 2.33 4.59 4.94
C THR A 84 3.18 5.81 4.55
N SER A 85 4.46 5.84 4.93
CA SER A 85 5.38 6.92 4.53
C SER A 85 5.62 6.97 3.02
N GLN A 86 5.75 5.82 2.35
CA GLN A 86 5.87 5.77 0.90
C GLN A 86 4.60 6.30 0.21
N LEU A 87 3.43 5.94 0.72
CA LEU A 87 2.16 6.41 0.17
C LEU A 87 1.96 7.92 0.39
N GLU A 88 2.41 8.49 1.51
CA GLU A 88 2.42 9.94 1.72
C GLU A 88 3.32 10.64 0.68
N LEU A 89 4.51 10.10 0.42
CA LEU A 89 5.41 10.64 -0.59
C LEU A 89 4.84 10.51 -2.01
N ALA A 90 4.18 9.39 -2.32
CA ALA A 90 3.48 9.20 -3.59
C ALA A 90 2.36 10.23 -3.78
N LEU A 91 1.58 10.54 -2.73
CA LEU A 91 0.54 11.57 -2.80
C LEU A 91 1.11 12.98 -2.95
N ALA A 92 2.25 13.26 -2.33
CA ALA A 92 2.94 14.53 -2.49
C ALA A 92 3.46 14.71 -3.93
N LEU A 93 3.90 13.63 -4.57
CA LEU A 93 4.36 13.62 -5.96
C LEU A 93 3.21 13.64 -6.97
N ARG A 94 2.14 12.89 -6.70
CA ARG A 94 0.97 12.70 -7.57
C ARG A 94 -0.33 12.71 -6.77
N PRO A 95 -0.90 13.90 -6.51
CA PRO A 95 -2.15 14.03 -5.77
C PRO A 95 -3.34 13.30 -6.42
N GLU A 96 -3.30 13.04 -7.73
CA GLU A 96 -4.32 12.30 -8.46
C GLU A 96 -4.47 10.83 -8.00
N LEU A 97 -3.50 10.28 -7.26
CA LEU A 97 -3.54 8.91 -6.73
C LEU A 97 -4.44 8.76 -5.48
N GLU A 98 -5.01 9.86 -4.99
CA GLU A 98 -5.74 9.89 -3.72
C GLU A 98 -6.92 8.90 -3.65
N GLU A 99 -7.69 8.77 -4.73
CA GLU A 99 -8.81 7.84 -4.79
C GLU A 99 -8.34 6.38 -4.70
N GLN A 100 -7.28 6.05 -5.43
CA GLN A 100 -6.69 4.70 -5.44
C GLN A 100 -6.09 4.34 -4.08
N LEU A 101 -5.42 5.29 -3.44
CA LEU A 101 -4.82 5.10 -2.12
C LEU A 101 -5.84 5.10 -0.98
N THR A 102 -7.03 5.64 -1.20
CA THR A 102 -8.11 5.61 -0.20
C THR A 102 -8.51 4.18 0.13
N ILE A 103 -8.30 3.18 -0.74
CA ILE A 103 -8.58 1.76 -0.46
C ILE A 103 -7.34 0.92 -0.10
N HIS A 104 -6.15 1.52 -0.02
CA HIS A 104 -4.91 0.80 0.29
C HIS A 104 -4.78 0.46 1.79
N ASP A 105 -4.33 -0.74 2.16
CA ASP A 105 -4.30 -1.14 3.59
C ASP A 105 -3.42 -0.25 4.47
N HIS A 106 -2.35 0.29 3.89
CA HIS A 106 -1.42 1.21 4.54
C HIS A 106 -1.73 2.69 4.28
N ALA A 107 -2.93 3.01 3.80
CA ALA A 107 -3.33 4.37 3.46
C ALA A 107 -2.96 5.38 4.56
N PRO A 108 -2.49 6.57 4.17
CA PRO A 108 -2.32 7.69 5.09
C PRO A 108 -3.56 7.97 5.92
N ARG A 109 -3.35 8.39 7.17
CA ARG A 109 -4.42 8.66 8.15
C ARG A 109 -5.54 9.54 7.58
N ARG A 110 -5.15 10.63 6.91
CA ARG A 110 -6.09 11.58 6.27
C ARG A 110 -7.02 10.93 5.23
N LEU A 111 -6.58 9.85 4.60
CA LEU A 111 -7.41 9.08 3.66
C LEU A 111 -8.26 8.06 4.40
N MET A 112 -7.71 7.43 5.45
CA MET A 112 -8.45 6.52 6.32
C MET A 112 -9.61 7.22 7.03
N ASP A 113 -9.44 8.48 7.44
CA ASP A 113 -10.50 9.29 8.08
C ASP A 113 -11.79 9.33 7.26
N ARG A 114 -11.70 9.23 5.93
CA ARG A 114 -12.85 9.28 5.02
C ARG A 114 -13.44 7.92 4.68
N ARG A 115 -12.87 6.83 5.21
CA ARG A 115 -13.37 5.48 4.93
C ARG A 115 -14.67 5.23 5.70
N PRO A 116 -15.72 4.75 5.02
CA PRO A 116 -16.91 4.28 5.72
C PRO A 116 -16.58 3.10 6.64
N ILE A 117 -17.20 3.09 7.82
CA ILE A 117 -16.99 2.02 8.80
C ILE A 117 -17.47 0.65 8.28
N GLY A 118 -18.53 0.62 7.46
CA GLY A 118 -19.12 -0.61 6.94
C GLY A 118 -18.24 -1.38 5.98
N VAL A 119 -17.28 -0.70 5.34
CA VAL A 119 -16.32 -1.32 4.39
C VAL A 119 -14.92 -1.47 4.96
N THR A 120 -14.72 -1.06 6.22
CA THR A 120 -13.44 -1.15 6.92
C THR A 120 -13.49 -2.31 7.90
N ASP A 121 -12.65 -3.33 7.69
CA ASP A 121 -12.58 -4.50 8.55
C ASP A 121 -11.80 -4.25 9.86
N GLY A 122 -11.79 -5.25 10.75
CA GLY A 122 -11.12 -5.17 12.05
C GLY A 122 -9.62 -4.84 11.98
N PRO A 123 -8.82 -5.54 11.14
CA PRO A 123 -7.40 -5.21 10.96
C PRO A 123 -7.15 -3.76 10.52
N LEU A 124 -7.95 -3.24 9.59
CA LEU A 124 -7.80 -1.86 9.12
C LEU A 124 -8.21 -0.84 10.19
N ARG A 125 -9.27 -1.10 10.96
CA ARG A 125 -9.66 -0.28 12.11
C ARG A 125 -8.55 -0.24 13.17
N GLN A 126 -7.93 -1.38 13.45
CA GLN A 126 -6.83 -1.46 14.40
C GLN A 126 -5.63 -0.63 13.94
N ARG A 127 -5.26 -0.73 12.66
CA ARG A 127 -4.18 0.08 12.08
C ARG A 127 -4.49 1.58 12.12
N TYR A 128 -5.73 1.97 11.85
CA TYR A 128 -6.19 3.34 11.99
C TYR A 128 -5.96 3.86 13.42
N LEU A 129 -6.38 3.10 14.43
CA LEU A 129 -6.17 3.43 15.85
C LEU A 129 -4.68 3.49 16.22
N ASP A 130 -3.84 2.62 15.64
CA ASP A 130 -2.38 2.66 15.80
C ASP A 130 -1.79 3.96 15.24
N GLN A 131 -2.25 4.42 14.08
CA GLN A 131 -1.81 5.70 13.49
C GLN A 131 -2.22 6.92 14.32
N HIS A 132 -3.30 6.82 15.09
CA HIS A 132 -3.71 7.85 16.06
C HIS A 132 -2.96 7.75 17.39
N GLY A 133 -2.21 6.69 17.64
CA GLY A 133 -1.59 6.44 18.94
C GLY A 133 -2.62 6.17 20.04
N ALA A 134 -3.77 5.60 19.68
CA ALA A 134 -4.90 5.40 20.58
C ALA A 134 -4.54 4.52 21.78
N SER A 135 -4.94 4.98 22.96
CA SER A 135 -4.89 4.23 24.21
C SER A 135 -5.88 3.06 24.22
N ASN A 136 -5.71 2.11 25.15
CA ASN A 136 -6.63 0.99 25.30
C ASN A 136 -8.07 1.45 25.58
N ALA A 137 -8.26 2.54 26.33
CA ALA A 137 -9.58 3.10 26.62
C ALA A 137 -10.25 3.66 25.37
N GLU A 138 -9.50 4.41 24.55
CA GLU A 138 -9.99 4.95 23.28
C GLU A 138 -10.33 3.81 22.31
N ARG A 139 -9.49 2.77 22.23
CA ARG A 139 -9.76 1.58 21.41
C ARG A 139 -11.04 0.87 21.82
N SER A 140 -11.25 0.64 23.12
CA SER A 140 -12.47 0.01 23.62
C SER A 140 -13.71 0.85 23.29
N ARG A 141 -13.65 2.17 23.49
CA ARG A 141 -14.76 3.07 23.14
C ARG A 141 -15.05 3.08 21.65
N PHE A 142 -14.02 3.15 20.82
CA PHE A 142 -14.14 3.13 19.36
C PHE A 142 -14.81 1.84 18.89
N GLN A 143 -14.40 0.69 19.44
CA GLN A 143 -15.01 -0.59 19.12
C GLN A 143 -16.49 -0.63 19.52
N SER A 144 -16.86 -0.13 20.71
CA SER A 144 -18.27 -0.06 21.12
C SER A 144 -19.10 0.79 20.15
N LEU A 145 -18.58 1.94 19.70
CA LEU A 145 -19.26 2.74 18.69
C LEU A 145 -19.41 1.96 17.38
N CYS A 146 -18.36 1.31 16.89
CA CYS A 146 -18.45 0.47 15.70
C CYS A 146 -19.54 -0.61 15.82
N ASP A 147 -19.70 -1.22 16.99
CA ASP A 147 -20.71 -2.25 17.25
C ASP A 147 -22.13 -1.67 17.36
N ASP A 148 -22.27 -0.44 17.86
CA ASP A 148 -23.55 0.25 18.02
C ASP A 148 -24.14 0.74 16.68
N TYR A 149 -23.29 1.06 15.69
CA TYR A 149 -23.69 1.52 14.36
C TYR A 149 -24.10 0.40 13.37
N VAL A 150 -24.26 -0.86 13.84
CA VAL A 150 -24.53 -2.08 13.03
C VAL A 150 -25.95 -2.13 12.41
N ARG A 151 -26.63 -0.99 12.18
CA ARG A 151 -27.95 -0.93 11.53
C ARG A 151 -28.09 0.26 10.59
N ASP A 152 -28.19 -0.05 9.29
CA ASP A 152 -28.57 0.81 8.15
C ASP A 152 -27.74 2.09 7.84
N GLU A 153 -26.87 2.58 8.73
CA GLU A 153 -26.11 3.85 8.54
C GLU A 153 -24.61 3.68 8.17
N GLU A 154 -24.14 2.44 7.96
CA GLU A 154 -22.71 2.09 7.85
C GLU A 154 -21.95 2.71 6.65
N LEU A 155 -22.68 3.22 5.64
CA LEU A 155 -22.08 3.82 4.45
C LEU A 155 -21.82 5.31 4.56
N THR A 156 -22.41 6.00 5.55
CA THR A 156 -22.24 7.46 5.72
C THR A 156 -21.32 7.81 6.88
N VAL A 157 -21.23 6.96 7.90
CA VAL A 157 -20.34 7.19 9.05
C VAL A 157 -18.92 6.72 8.71
N THR A 158 -17.95 7.61 8.90
CA THR A 158 -16.54 7.33 8.60
C THR A 158 -15.73 7.00 9.85
N LEU A 159 -14.52 6.46 9.67
CA LEU A 159 -13.57 6.26 10.77
C LEU A 159 -13.25 7.59 11.48
N GLY A 160 -13.11 8.68 10.72
CA GLY A 160 -12.86 10.02 11.24
C GLY A 160 -13.98 10.51 12.14
N ASP A 161 -15.24 10.34 11.73
CA ASP A 161 -16.41 10.74 12.52
C ASP A 161 -16.44 10.01 13.88
N LEU A 162 -16.19 8.70 13.88
CA LEU A 162 -16.14 7.92 15.12
C LEU A 162 -14.95 8.32 16.00
N TRP A 163 -13.80 8.61 15.39
CA TRP A 163 -12.62 9.05 16.12
C TRP A 163 -12.84 10.39 16.82
N GLU A 164 -13.49 11.34 16.16
CA GLU A 164 -13.84 12.63 16.78
C GLU A 164 -14.72 12.43 18.02
N ILE A 165 -15.70 11.52 17.97
CA ILE A 165 -16.55 11.20 19.13
C ILE A 165 -15.73 10.59 20.28
N VAL A 166 -14.79 9.69 19.96
CA VAL A 166 -13.94 9.03 20.96
C VAL A 166 -13.03 10.01 21.68
N HIS A 167 -12.45 10.96 20.95
CA HIS A 167 -11.43 11.87 21.44
C HIS A 167 -11.99 13.16 22.09
N THR A 168 -13.19 13.58 21.70
CA THR A 168 -13.80 14.82 22.23
C THR A 168 -14.71 14.60 23.44
N GLY A 169 -15.22 13.37 23.64
CA GLY A 169 -16.10 13.03 24.75
C GLY A 169 -15.43 12.26 25.86
#